data_AF-N9ZKD1-F1
#
_entry.id   AF-N9ZKD1-F1
#
_cell.length_a   1.000
_cell.length_b   1.000
_cell.length_c   1.000
_cell.angle_alpha   90.00
_cell.angle_beta   90.00
_cell.angle_gamma   90.00
#
_symmetry.space_group_name_H-M   'P 1'
#
loop_
_entity.id
_entity.type
_entity.pdbx_description
1 polymer ?
#
loop_
_entity_poly.entity_id
_entity_poly.type
_entity_poly.pdbx_seq_one_letter_code
_entity_poly.pdbx_strand_id
1 'polypeptide(L)'
;MSSKTKIVVLRMKEIIYTAIFVGLAILLITLCFIMFRPGKDNVSVSAEPAGYLPGVYSAALTLGSEDVNVKVTVDKNRITSIDLVPLSEAVTTMYPLMQPTLDDLASQIISNQSTENLTYPSTSRYTSTALLNAINTALDKAKVD
;
A
#
# COMPACT_ATOMS: atom_id res chain seq x y z
N MET A 1 63.14 8.55 32.20
CA MET A 1 61.75 8.35 31.72
C MET A 1 61.77 7.17 30.75
N SER A 2 61.15 6.05 31.08
CA SER A 2 61.29 4.77 30.35
C SER A 2 60.06 4.51 29.49
N SER A 3 60.19 4.68 28.18
CA SER A 3 59.13 4.34 27.21
C SER A 3 59.19 2.85 26.90
N LYS A 4 58.20 2.11 27.40
CA LYS A 4 58.02 0.67 27.19
C LYS A 4 57.26 0.45 25.89
N THR A 5 57.94 0.28 24.77
CA THR A 5 57.30 -0.02 23.49
C THR A 5 56.81 -1.47 23.47
N LYS A 6 55.49 -1.69 23.49
CA LYS A 6 54.91 -3.03 23.31
C LYS A 6 54.87 -3.37 21.82
N ILE A 7 55.70 -4.32 21.40
CA ILE A 7 55.69 -4.88 20.06
C ILE A 7 54.59 -5.93 20.01
N VAL A 8 53.53 -5.68 19.25
CA VAL A 8 52.40 -6.60 19.06
C VAL A 8 52.64 -7.39 17.77
N VAL A 9 52.84 -8.71 17.89
CA VAL A 9 53.02 -9.61 16.74
C VAL A 9 51.63 -10.09 16.29
N LEU A 10 51.05 -9.38 15.33
CA LEU A 10 49.73 -9.66 14.77
C LEU A 10 49.82 -10.72 13.65
N ARG A 11 49.00 -11.77 13.76
CA ARG A 11 48.85 -12.80 12.72
C ARG A 11 48.03 -12.22 11.56
N MET A 12 48.69 -11.53 10.62
CA MET A 12 48.04 -10.84 9.49
C MET A 12 46.98 -11.67 8.76
N LYS A 13 47.20 -12.99 8.61
CA LYS A 13 46.28 -13.89 7.92
C LYS A 13 44.89 -13.96 8.59
N GLU A 14 44.81 -13.95 9.92
CA GLU A 14 43.55 -14.04 10.66
C GLU A 14 42.79 -12.71 10.68
N ILE A 15 43.52 -11.60 10.67
CA ILE A 15 42.95 -10.23 10.66
C ILE A 15 42.23 -9.95 9.34
N ILE A 16 42.76 -10.46 8.22
CA ILE A 16 42.15 -10.30 6.91
C ILE A 16 40.77 -10.99 6.86
N TYR A 17 40.66 -12.24 7.33
CA TYR A 17 39.37 -12.93 7.38
C TYR A 17 38.39 -12.25 8.34
N THR A 18 38.88 -11.77 9.48
CA THR A 18 38.04 -11.05 10.45
C THR A 18 37.50 -9.74 9.86
N ALA A 19 38.32 -8.98 9.13
CA ALA A 19 37.90 -7.75 8.48
C ALA A 19 36.86 -8.00 7.37
N ILE A 20 37.08 -9.03 6.55
CA ILE A 20 36.13 -9.42 5.49
C ILE A 20 34.80 -9.86 6.11
N PHE A 21 34.83 -10.67 7.16
CA PHE A 21 33.63 -11.16 7.84
C PHE A 21 32.82 -10.03 8.48
N VAL A 22 33.49 -9.06 9.12
CA VAL A 22 32.83 -7.87 9.68
C VAL A 22 32.22 -7.01 8.56
N GLY A 23 32.93 -6.81 7.45
CA GLY A 23 32.38 -6.10 6.29
C GLY A 23 31.12 -6.75 5.72
N LEU A 24 31.15 -8.08 5.55
CA LEU A 24 29.99 -8.87 5.10
C LEU A 24 28.83 -8.82 6.09
N ALA A 25 29.12 -8.86 7.39
CA ALA A 25 28.10 -8.74 8.43
C ALA A 25 27.41 -7.37 8.40
N ILE A 26 28.16 -6.29 8.26
CA ILE A 26 27.60 -4.93 8.13
C ILE A 26 26.76 -4.82 6.86
N LEU A 27 27.23 -5.37 5.74
CA LEU A 27 26.49 -5.40 4.47
C LEU A 27 25.19 -6.21 4.57
N LEU A 28 25.19 -7.33 5.27
CA LEU A 28 23.94 -8.08 5.52
C LEU A 28 23.00 -7.33 6.45
N ILE A 29 23.51 -6.64 7.49
CA ILE A 29 22.68 -5.85 8.40
C ILE A 29 22.02 -4.68 7.65
N THR A 30 22.75 -3.98 6.78
CA THR A 30 22.15 -2.90 5.96
C THR A 30 21.11 -3.45 4.99
N LEU A 31 21.37 -4.61 4.36
CA LEU A 31 20.41 -5.28 3.49
C LEU A 31 19.15 -5.72 4.27
N CYS A 32 19.33 -6.26 5.47
CA CYS A 32 18.24 -6.61 6.38
C CYS A 32 17.43 -5.38 6.76
N PHE A 33 18.06 -4.23 7.03
CA PHE A 33 17.35 -2.98 7.34
C PHE A 33 16.55 -2.44 6.15
N ILE A 34 17.03 -2.69 4.92
CA ILE A 34 16.32 -2.36 3.68
C ILE A 34 15.14 -3.30 3.46
N MET A 35 15.29 -4.61 3.69
CA MET A 35 14.22 -5.61 3.51
C MET A 35 13.19 -5.66 4.64
N PHE A 36 13.59 -5.42 5.89
CA PHE A 36 12.71 -5.40 7.08
C PHE A 36 12.13 -4.02 7.39
N ARG A 37 12.47 -2.99 6.61
CA ARG A 37 11.65 -1.79 6.58
C ARG A 37 10.30 -2.18 5.96
N PRO A 38 9.16 -2.01 6.67
CA PRO A 38 7.86 -2.11 6.03
C PRO A 38 7.87 -1.15 4.83
N GLY A 39 7.45 -1.67 3.68
CA GLY A 39 7.69 -1.12 2.34
C GLY A 39 7.73 0.39 2.29
N LYS A 40 8.90 0.93 1.93
CA LYS A 40 8.97 2.30 1.40
C LYS A 40 9.17 2.16 -0.08
N ASP A 41 8.06 1.89 -0.75
CA ASP A 41 7.99 1.89 -2.20
C ASP A 41 8.39 3.27 -2.71
N ASN A 42 9.35 3.25 -3.63
CA ASN A 42 9.90 4.43 -4.26
C ASN A 42 8.91 4.96 -5.30
N VAL A 43 7.87 5.67 -4.89
CA VAL A 43 7.21 6.69 -5.71
C VAL A 43 6.60 7.73 -4.77
N SER A 44 7.30 8.84 -4.56
CA SER A 44 6.65 10.05 -4.07
C SER A 44 5.79 10.63 -5.19
N VAL A 45 4.58 10.10 -5.40
CA VAL A 45 3.50 10.93 -5.91
C VAL A 45 2.94 11.61 -4.68
N SER A 46 3.25 12.88 -4.56
CA SER A 46 2.59 13.77 -3.61
C SER A 46 1.12 13.84 -4.00
N ALA A 47 0.32 12.90 -3.51
CA ALA A 47 -1.10 13.15 -3.34
C ALA A 47 -1.18 14.29 -2.31
N GLU A 48 -1.64 15.46 -2.75
CA GLU A 48 -2.02 16.52 -1.82
C GLU A 48 -2.87 15.91 -0.71
N PRO A 49 -2.70 16.32 0.56
CA PRO A 49 -3.59 15.87 1.61
C PRO A 49 -4.98 16.43 1.28
N ALA A 50 -5.77 15.67 0.53
CA ALA A 50 -7.16 15.95 0.31
C ALA A 50 -7.79 16.01 1.69
N GLY A 51 -8.19 17.21 2.10
CA GLY A 51 -8.92 17.42 3.35
C GLY A 51 -10.26 16.71 3.20
N TYR A 52 -10.40 15.56 3.85
CA TYR A 52 -11.65 14.83 3.92
C TYR A 52 -12.38 15.17 5.22
N LEU A 53 -13.71 15.21 5.16
CA LEU A 53 -14.56 15.12 6.34
C LEU A 53 -14.53 13.65 6.83
N PRO A 54 -14.09 13.38 8.08
CA PRO A 54 -14.07 12.02 8.60
C PRO A 54 -15.47 11.41 8.60
N GLY A 55 -15.59 10.21 8.04
CA GLY A 55 -16.89 9.57 7.92
C GLY A 55 -16.90 8.37 6.99
N VAL A 56 -18.10 7.82 6.82
CA VAL A 56 -18.38 6.71 5.93
C VAL A 56 -19.26 7.23 4.81
N TYR A 57 -18.76 7.16 3.59
CA TYR A 57 -19.43 7.65 2.39
C TYR A 57 -19.77 6.47 1.50
N SER A 58 -20.93 6.54 0.84
CA SER A 58 -21.35 5.46 -0.05
C SER A 58 -21.83 5.98 -1.40
N ALA A 59 -21.57 5.19 -2.43
CA ALA A 59 -22.05 5.38 -3.78
C ALA A 59 -22.68 4.09 -4.28
N ALA A 60 -23.86 4.22 -4.89
CA ALA A 60 -24.55 3.11 -5.52
C ALA A 60 -23.95 2.82 -6.90
N LEU A 61 -23.90 1.54 -7.24
CA LEU A 61 -23.51 1.01 -8.52
C LEU A 61 -24.58 0.00 -8.95
N THR A 62 -25.19 0.21 -10.12
CA THR A 62 -26.21 -0.68 -10.65
C THR A 62 -25.58 -1.73 -11.55
N LEU A 63 -25.84 -3.00 -11.28
CA LEU A 63 -25.41 -4.16 -12.04
C LEU A 63 -26.62 -4.87 -12.63
N GLY A 64 -26.98 -4.49 -13.86
CA GLY A 64 -28.16 -5.05 -14.53
C GLY A 64 -29.45 -4.64 -13.81
N SER A 65 -30.02 -5.57 -13.04
CA SER A 65 -31.26 -5.36 -12.26
C SER A 65 -31.02 -5.31 -10.74
N GLU A 66 -29.77 -5.47 -10.33
CA GLU A 66 -29.36 -5.43 -8.92
C GLU A 66 -28.58 -4.15 -8.64
N ASP A 67 -28.62 -3.68 -7.39
CA ASP A 67 -27.81 -2.56 -6.93
C ASP A 67 -26.79 -3.03 -5.90
N VAL A 68 -25.63 -2.39 -5.89
CA VAL A 68 -24.58 -2.59 -4.88
C VAL A 68 -24.07 -1.26 -4.40
N ASN A 69 -23.75 -1.16 -3.12
CA ASN A 69 -23.16 0.04 -2.55
C ASN A 69 -21.67 -0.15 -2.35
N VAL A 70 -20.86 0.77 -2.88
CA VAL A 70 -19.46 0.91 -2.51
C VAL A 70 -19.39 1.86 -1.33
N LYS A 71 -18.72 1.45 -0.27
CA LYS A 71 -18.61 2.19 1.00
C LYS A 71 -17.16 2.55 1.24
N VAL A 72 -16.85 3.84 1.24
CA VAL A 72 -15.50 4.38 1.47
C VAL A 72 -15.47 5.03 2.84
N THR A 73 -14.56 4.56 3.70
CA THR A 73 -14.31 5.16 5.01
C THR A 73 -13.07 6.03 4.92
N VAL A 74 -13.17 7.25 5.42
CA VAL A 74 -12.08 8.23 5.40
C VAL A 74 -11.88 8.84 6.79
N ASP A 75 -10.63 9.11 7.10
CA ASP A 75 -10.19 10.04 8.14
C ASP A 75 -9.86 11.39 7.51
N LYS A 76 -9.53 12.40 8.35
CA LYS A 76 -9.27 13.78 7.89
C LYS A 76 -8.34 13.92 6.69
N ASN A 77 -7.34 13.04 6.60
CA ASN A 77 -6.27 13.15 5.59
C ASN A 77 -6.04 11.84 4.83
N ARG A 78 -6.85 10.80 5.06
CA ARG A 78 -6.58 9.47 4.48
C ARG A 78 -7.82 8.63 4.28
N ILE A 79 -7.79 7.78 3.27
CA ILE A 79 -8.73 6.69 3.02
C ILE A 79 -8.32 5.50 3.91
N THR A 80 -9.26 4.97 4.69
CA THR A 80 -8.98 3.90 5.67
C THR A 80 -9.53 2.54 5.26
N SER A 81 -10.68 2.50 4.61
CA SER A 81 -11.28 1.27 4.10
C SER A 81 -12.17 1.53 2.90
N ILE A 82 -12.28 0.54 2.01
CA ILE A 82 -13.20 0.53 0.90
C ILE A 82 -13.87 -0.84 0.90
N ASP A 83 -15.18 -0.88 1.12
CA ASP A 83 -15.96 -2.11 1.22
C ASP A 83 -17.05 -2.16 0.15
N LEU A 84 -17.33 -3.35 -0.36
CA LEU A 84 -18.53 -3.62 -1.14
C LEU A 84 -19.64 -4.05 -0.18
N VAL A 85 -20.82 -3.45 -0.30
CA VAL A 85 -22.02 -3.83 0.45
C VAL A 85 -23.08 -4.28 -0.55
N PRO A 86 -23.21 -5.60 -0.80
CA PRO A 86 -24.29 -6.16 -1.59
C PRO A 86 -25.65 -5.78 -1.00
N LEU A 87 -26.59 -5.37 -1.84
CA LEU A 87 -27.97 -5.13 -1.42
C LEU A 87 -28.84 -6.40 -1.50
N SER A 88 -28.31 -7.47 -2.12
CA SER A 88 -28.93 -8.79 -2.16
C SER A 88 -27.87 -9.91 -2.18
N GLU A 89 -28.27 -11.13 -1.80
CA GLU A 89 -27.40 -12.32 -1.86
C GLU A 89 -27.15 -12.79 -3.31
N ALA A 90 -28.04 -12.41 -4.24
CA ALA A 90 -27.89 -12.70 -5.67
C ALA A 90 -26.65 -12.01 -6.26
N VAL A 91 -26.33 -10.79 -5.82
CA VAL A 91 -25.16 -10.05 -6.32
C VAL A 91 -23.86 -10.82 -6.07
N THR A 92 -23.69 -11.39 -4.87
CA THR A 92 -22.48 -12.14 -4.51
C THR A 92 -22.30 -13.41 -5.34
N THR A 93 -23.39 -14.05 -5.75
CA THR A 93 -23.35 -15.29 -6.54
C THR A 93 -23.27 -15.03 -8.04
N MET A 94 -23.97 -14.01 -8.56
CA MET A 94 -24.02 -13.65 -9.98
C MET A 94 -22.83 -12.79 -10.42
N TYR A 95 -22.25 -12.00 -9.52
CA TYR A 95 -21.11 -11.12 -9.79
C TYR A 95 -19.92 -11.41 -8.87
N PRO A 96 -19.40 -12.64 -8.83
CA PRO A 96 -18.39 -13.06 -7.86
C PRO A 96 -17.04 -12.33 -8.03
N LEU A 97 -16.79 -11.75 -9.21
CA LEU A 97 -15.56 -11.02 -9.51
C LEU A 97 -15.54 -9.60 -8.94
N MET A 98 -16.67 -9.09 -8.44
CA MET A 98 -16.76 -7.73 -7.90
C MET A 98 -15.91 -7.55 -6.65
N GLN A 99 -16.07 -8.45 -5.68
CA GLN A 99 -15.34 -8.41 -4.42
C GLN A 99 -13.82 -8.49 -4.62
N PRO A 100 -13.24 -9.50 -5.31
CA PRO A 100 -11.80 -9.58 -5.48
C PRO A 100 -11.23 -8.40 -6.30
N THR A 101 -11.98 -7.90 -7.30
CA THR A 101 -11.55 -6.71 -8.05
C THR A 101 -11.53 -5.47 -7.15
N LEU A 102 -12.52 -5.32 -6.26
CA LEU A 102 -12.53 -4.23 -5.30
C LEU A 102 -11.37 -4.36 -4.32
N ASP A 103 -11.11 -5.54 -3.78
CA ASP A 103 -10.05 -5.76 -2.78
C ASP A 103 -8.66 -5.43 -3.36
N ASP A 104 -8.41 -5.79 -4.62
CA ASP A 104 -7.17 -5.45 -5.35
C ASP A 104 -7.01 -3.93 -5.55
N LEU A 105 -8.10 -3.23 -5.90
CA LEU A 105 -8.09 -1.78 -6.06
C LEU A 105 -7.98 -1.07 -4.70
N ALA A 106 -8.71 -1.53 -3.70
CA ALA A 106 -8.75 -0.96 -2.37
C ALA A 106 -7.36 -1.00 -1.72
N SER A 107 -6.66 -2.13 -1.86
CA SER A 107 -5.29 -2.29 -1.36
C SER A 107 -4.35 -1.25 -1.97
N GLN A 108 -4.44 -1.02 -3.29
CA GLN A 108 -3.63 -0.01 -3.97
C GLN A 108 -4.03 1.42 -3.58
N ILE A 109 -5.32 1.72 -3.50
CA ILE A 109 -5.83 3.05 -3.16
C ILE A 109 -5.47 3.42 -1.72
N ILE A 110 -5.58 2.49 -0.77
CA ILE A 110 -5.22 2.71 0.63
C ILE A 110 -3.70 2.88 0.76
N SER A 111 -2.91 2.14 -0.02
CA SER A 111 -1.44 2.30 -0.01
C SER A 111 -0.99 3.62 -0.63
N ASN A 112 -1.53 3.98 -1.79
CA ASN A 112 -1.12 5.15 -2.57
C ASN A 112 -1.85 6.43 -2.17
N GLN A 113 -2.92 6.31 -1.39
CA GLN A 113 -3.85 7.40 -1.03
C GLN A 113 -4.35 8.17 -2.27
N SER A 114 -4.50 7.46 -3.39
CA SER A 114 -4.90 8.01 -4.67
C SER A 114 -5.70 6.98 -5.48
N THR A 115 -6.64 7.47 -6.27
CA THR A 115 -7.39 6.65 -7.25
C THR A 115 -6.76 6.69 -8.64
N GLU A 116 -5.59 7.32 -8.77
CA GLU A 116 -4.81 7.39 -10.01
C GLU A 116 -3.71 6.34 -10.06
N ASN A 117 -3.20 6.06 -11.28
CA ASN A 117 -2.05 5.16 -11.52
C ASN A 117 -2.24 3.74 -10.95
N LEU A 118 -3.49 3.26 -10.91
CA LEU A 118 -3.82 1.91 -10.44
C LEU A 118 -3.55 0.87 -11.52
N THR A 119 -3.09 -0.31 -11.11
CA THR A 119 -2.82 -1.45 -11.98
C THR A 119 -3.92 -2.49 -11.82
N TYR A 120 -4.54 -2.89 -12.93
CA TYR A 120 -5.52 -3.97 -12.96
C TYR A 120 -5.50 -4.64 -14.34
N PRO A 121 -5.81 -5.95 -14.43
CA PRO A 121 -5.75 -6.68 -15.68
C PRO A 121 -6.80 -6.18 -16.67
N SER A 122 -6.49 -6.27 -17.97
CA SER A 122 -7.42 -5.84 -19.04
C SER A 122 -8.77 -6.57 -19.00
N THR A 123 -8.80 -7.79 -18.47
CA THR A 123 -10.01 -8.60 -18.30
C THR A 123 -10.98 -8.05 -17.26
N SER A 124 -10.49 -7.36 -16.22
CA SER A 124 -11.33 -6.71 -15.20
C SER A 124 -11.55 -5.23 -15.47
N ARG A 125 -11.01 -4.68 -16.57
CA ARG A 125 -11.04 -3.24 -16.88
C ARG A 125 -12.41 -2.60 -16.71
N TYR A 126 -13.48 -3.22 -17.23
CA TYR A 126 -14.82 -2.69 -17.13
C TYR A 126 -15.30 -2.61 -15.67
N THR A 127 -15.14 -3.70 -14.93
CA THR A 127 -15.46 -3.81 -13.50
C THR A 127 -14.66 -2.82 -12.67
N SER A 128 -13.34 -2.75 -12.90
CA SER A 128 -12.45 -1.82 -12.22
C SER A 128 -12.85 -0.38 -12.47
N THR A 129 -13.19 -0.03 -13.71
CA THR A 129 -13.63 1.33 -14.06
C THR A 129 -14.94 1.69 -13.35
N ALA A 130 -15.91 0.76 -13.35
CA ALA A 130 -17.19 0.97 -12.67
C ALA A 130 -17.01 1.17 -11.16
N LEU A 131 -16.19 0.32 -10.52
CA LEU A 131 -15.84 0.44 -9.12
C LEU A 131 -15.10 1.75 -8.82
N LEU A 132 -14.12 2.13 -9.65
CA LEU A 132 -13.38 3.39 -9.47
C LEU A 132 -14.28 4.62 -9.57
N ASN A 133 -15.23 4.62 -10.49
CA ASN A 133 -16.21 5.70 -10.59
C ASN A 133 -17.06 5.81 -9.32
N ALA A 134 -17.50 4.67 -8.76
CA ALA A 134 -18.25 4.65 -7.51
C ALA A 134 -17.38 5.11 -6.32
N ILE A 135 -16.12 4.67 -6.23
CA ILE A 135 -15.17 5.11 -5.20
C ILE A 135 -14.93 6.62 -5.30
N ASN A 136 -14.65 7.14 -6.49
CA ASN A 136 -14.44 8.58 -6.71
C ASN A 136 -15.70 9.37 -6.32
N THR A 137 -16.88 8.90 -6.71
CA THR A 137 -18.15 9.54 -6.31
C THR A 137 -18.33 9.56 -4.80
N ALA A 138 -17.95 8.49 -4.09
CA ALA A 138 -17.99 8.46 -2.63
C ALA A 138 -16.95 9.39 -2.00
N LEU A 139 -15.73 9.46 -2.55
CA LEU A 139 -14.67 10.35 -2.10
C LEU A 139 -15.00 11.82 -2.35
N ASP A 140 -15.64 12.16 -3.46
CA ASP A 140 -16.06 13.52 -3.77
C ASP A 140 -17.07 14.05 -2.75
N LYS A 141 -17.97 13.18 -2.24
CA LYS A 141 -18.86 13.53 -1.11
C LYS A 141 -18.11 13.79 0.20
N ALA A 142 -16.90 13.26 0.31
CA ALA A 142 -16.08 13.37 1.51
C ALA A 142 -15.14 14.58 1.48
N LYS A 143 -14.84 15.15 0.30
CA LYS A 143 -13.96 16.32 0.18
C LYS A 143 -14.61 17.54 0.84
N VAL A 144 -13.80 18.28 1.59
CA VAL A 144 -14.14 19.63 2.05
C VAL A 144 -13.91 20.57 0.86
N ASP A 145 -14.94 21.33 0.48
CA ASP A 145 -14.85 22.40 -0.53
C ASP A 145 -13.87 23.51 -0.09
#